data_AF-A0A9D4ZFF3-F1
#
_entry.id   AF-A0A9D4ZFF3-F1
#
_cell.length_a   1.000
_cell.length_b   1.000
_cell.length_c   1.000
_cell.angle_alpha   90.00
_cell.angle_beta   90.00
_cell.angle_gamma   90.00
#
_symmetry.space_group_name_H-M   'P 1'
#
loop_
_entity.id
_entity.type
_entity.pdbx_description
1 polymer ?
#
loop_
_entity_poly.entity_id
_entity_poly.type
_entity_poly.pdbx_seq_one_letter_code
_entity_poly.pdbx_strand_id
1 'polypeptide(L)'
;MIANKKFKHFTMEDHQKSLGDDTLNIDKARAGGYDQGRLTWHPWRGLPSGDGDVADAAEKQDYEAPCKIRGTSDVHAELYAIKQACQASQAVQSPWRAMWKKSKPQLGVTVALQVFQQLTGINAIMFYAPVLFQTVGFKSDAALYSAAIMGGINVLSTLVSLALVDPLGRRKLLLEGSVQMLVAQVAIGALLGKSLKAGQEPSGEVAIWIIVLTCVFVPGFTWSWGPMGWLIPSEIFPLESRPAGQSVAILVNMLFTFLIAQAFLSMLCAMHFAIYFFFAAWVLVMGIAAFFLLPEKKGLPIEDVDSVWRNHRVWRALLPPPTEAEAHQQNMRQSL
;
A
#
# COMPACT_ATOMS: atom_id res chain seq x y z
N MET A 1 -25.79 -41.12 -22.06
CA MET A 1 -25.83 -40.87 -23.52
C MET A 1 -25.67 -39.37 -23.74
N ILE A 2 -24.73 -38.96 -24.61
CA ILE A 2 -24.43 -37.59 -25.09
C ILE A 2 -23.69 -36.71 -24.05
N ALA A 3 -22.49 -36.16 -24.24
CA ALA A 3 -21.49 -36.24 -25.30
C ALA A 3 -20.10 -35.90 -24.71
N ASN A 4 -19.11 -36.68 -25.11
CA ASN A 4 -17.69 -36.55 -24.80
C ASN A 4 -17.00 -36.14 -26.12
N LYS A 5 -16.33 -34.98 -26.19
CA LYS A 5 -15.31 -34.66 -27.22
C LYS A 5 -14.61 -33.31 -27.02
N LYS A 6 -13.27 -33.39 -26.97
CA LYS A 6 -12.21 -32.36 -27.12
C LYS A 6 -11.41 -32.01 -25.87
N PHE A 7 -10.69 -33.01 -25.36
CA PHE A 7 -9.29 -32.81 -24.99
C PHE A 7 -8.45 -33.13 -26.24
N LYS A 8 -7.66 -32.17 -26.74
CA LYS A 8 -6.56 -32.44 -27.67
C LYS A 8 -5.27 -32.10 -26.93
N HIS A 9 -4.42 -33.12 -26.80
CA HIS A 9 -3.06 -33.05 -26.28
C HIS A 9 -2.22 -32.04 -27.04
N PHE A 10 -1.48 -31.22 -26.31
CA PHE A 10 -0.39 -30.40 -26.80
C PHE A 10 0.90 -31.19 -26.54
N THR A 11 1.55 -31.68 -27.59
CA THR A 11 2.76 -32.51 -27.53
C THR A 11 4.01 -31.70 -27.87
N MET A 12 5.15 -32.09 -27.27
CA MET A 12 6.47 -31.43 -27.30
C MET A 12 7.07 -31.11 -28.68
N GLU A 13 6.56 -31.67 -29.78
CA GLU A 13 7.06 -31.40 -31.14
C GLU A 13 6.75 -29.97 -31.63
N ASP A 14 5.66 -29.35 -31.15
CA ASP A 14 5.31 -27.97 -31.52
C ASP A 14 6.29 -26.94 -30.93
N HIS A 15 6.97 -27.28 -29.83
CA HIS A 15 7.95 -26.42 -29.19
C HIS A 15 9.29 -26.38 -29.94
N GLN A 16 9.63 -27.45 -30.67
CA GLN A 16 10.91 -27.58 -31.35
C GLN A 16 10.93 -26.88 -32.72
N LYS A 17 9.78 -26.78 -33.40
CA LYS A 17 9.65 -25.94 -34.60
C LYS A 17 9.71 -24.45 -34.32
N SER A 18 9.18 -24.00 -33.17
CA SER A 18 9.26 -22.58 -32.77
C SER A 18 10.69 -22.14 -32.44
N LEU A 19 11.51 -23.03 -31.87
CA LEU A 19 12.89 -22.70 -31.48
C LEU A 19 13.89 -22.69 -32.65
N GLY A 20 13.56 -23.35 -33.77
CA GLY A 20 14.40 -23.38 -34.97
C GLY A 20 14.39 -22.06 -35.76
N ASP A 21 13.30 -21.28 -35.68
CA ASP A 21 13.18 -20.00 -36.39
C ASP A 21 13.82 -18.84 -35.61
N ASP A 22 13.81 -18.90 -34.28
CA ASP A 22 14.37 -17.84 -33.42
C ASP A 22 15.90 -17.86 -33.36
N THR A 23 16.54 -19.00 -33.59
CA THR A 23 18.02 -19.09 -33.55
C THR A 23 18.69 -18.48 -34.78
N LEU A 24 18.00 -18.42 -35.92
CA LEU A 24 18.49 -17.75 -37.14
C LEU A 24 18.48 -16.20 -37.05
N ASN A 25 17.74 -15.63 -36.09
CA ASN A 25 17.65 -14.18 -35.90
C ASN A 25 18.69 -13.64 -34.89
N ILE A 26 19.22 -14.49 -34.01
CA ILE A 26 20.17 -14.06 -32.97
C ILE A 26 21.56 -13.81 -33.57
N ASP A 27 21.96 -14.55 -34.61
CA ASP A 27 23.25 -14.34 -35.28
C ASP A 27 23.28 -13.09 -36.16
N LYS A 28 22.13 -12.61 -36.66
CA LYS A 28 22.03 -11.31 -37.34
C LYS A 28 22.09 -10.12 -36.37
N ALA A 29 21.66 -10.30 -35.12
CA ALA A 29 21.72 -9.25 -34.09
C ALA A 29 23.14 -8.99 -33.57
N ARG A 30 24.09 -9.90 -33.80
CA ARG A 30 25.48 -9.78 -33.32
C ARG A 30 26.43 -9.06 -34.28
N ALA A 31 26.00 -8.79 -35.53
CA ALA A 31 26.81 -8.16 -36.57
C ALA A 31 26.54 -6.65 -36.76
N GLY A 32 25.54 -6.08 -36.07
CA GLY A 32 25.25 -4.64 -36.10
C GLY A 32 25.85 -3.94 -34.89
N GLY A 33 26.87 -3.11 -35.12
CA GLY A 33 27.55 -2.33 -34.09
C GLY A 33 26.61 -1.43 -33.29
N TYR A 34 27.02 -1.18 -32.04
CA TYR A 34 26.43 -0.22 -31.11
C TYR A 34 26.06 1.09 -31.80
N ASP A 35 24.77 1.43 -31.80
CA ASP A 35 24.30 2.78 -32.06
C ASP A 35 23.32 3.23 -30.95
N GLN A 36 23.71 4.30 -30.27
CA GLN A 36 23.00 4.92 -29.16
C GLN A 36 21.83 5.73 -29.75
N GLY A 37 20.69 5.08 -30.01
CA GLY A 37 19.58 5.69 -30.74
C GLY A 37 18.21 5.52 -30.08
N ARG A 38 17.66 6.63 -29.56
CA ARG A 38 16.25 7.01 -29.52
C ARG A 38 15.19 5.89 -29.39
N LEU A 39 14.56 5.82 -28.22
CA LEU A 39 13.18 5.33 -28.08
C LEU A 39 12.27 6.17 -28.98
N THR A 40 11.79 5.57 -30.07
CA THR A 40 10.88 6.20 -31.02
C THR A 40 9.46 6.25 -30.44
N TRP A 41 9.07 7.43 -29.96
CA TRP A 41 7.67 7.78 -29.80
C TRP A 41 7.02 7.88 -31.18
N HIS A 42 5.82 7.33 -31.35
CA HIS A 42 5.05 7.47 -32.59
C HIS A 42 4.88 8.95 -32.95
N PRO A 43 5.16 9.36 -34.21
CA PRO A 43 5.04 10.76 -34.60
C PRO A 43 3.56 11.14 -34.70
N TRP A 44 3.14 12.03 -33.80
CA TRP A 44 1.86 12.72 -33.87
C TRP A 44 1.80 13.57 -35.13
N ARG A 45 0.74 13.37 -35.94
CA ARG A 45 0.53 14.17 -37.15
C ARG A 45 0.20 15.62 -36.77
N GLY A 46 1.04 16.55 -37.20
CA GLY A 46 0.69 17.97 -37.36
C GLY A 46 1.20 18.93 -36.28
N LEU A 47 2.51 18.97 -36.03
CA LEU A 47 3.11 20.07 -35.27
C LEU A 47 3.64 21.18 -36.22
N PRO A 48 3.44 22.47 -35.91
CA PRO A 48 4.00 23.58 -36.68
C PRO A 48 5.53 23.62 -36.53
N SER A 49 6.22 23.87 -37.64
CA SER A 49 7.67 23.86 -37.75
C SER A 49 8.29 25.18 -37.29
N GLY A 50 8.45 25.35 -35.97
CA GLY A 50 9.24 26.44 -35.39
C GLY A 50 9.58 26.13 -33.94
N ASP A 51 10.84 26.31 -33.53
CA ASP A 51 11.30 26.03 -32.15
C ASP A 51 10.52 26.82 -31.08
N GLY A 52 9.96 27.98 -31.45
CA GLY A 52 9.02 28.74 -30.60
C GLY A 52 7.61 28.14 -30.53
N ASP A 53 7.06 27.66 -31.65
CA ASP A 53 5.73 27.03 -31.71
C ASP A 53 5.67 25.69 -30.98
N VAL A 54 6.77 24.93 -30.95
CA VAL A 54 6.86 23.66 -30.21
C VAL A 54 6.92 23.91 -28.70
N ALA A 55 7.65 24.94 -28.26
CA ALA A 55 7.69 25.35 -26.85
C ALA A 55 6.31 25.86 -26.39
N ASP A 56 5.67 26.72 -27.19
CA ASP A 56 4.33 27.26 -26.89
C ASP A 56 3.23 26.18 -26.95
N ALA A 57 3.35 25.19 -27.84
CA ALA A 57 2.43 24.06 -27.92
C ALA A 57 2.61 23.09 -26.75
N ALA A 58 3.85 22.78 -26.35
CA ALA A 58 4.13 21.97 -25.19
C ALA A 58 3.65 22.66 -23.90
N GLU A 59 3.85 23.98 -23.80
CA GLU A 59 3.36 24.74 -22.65
C GLU A 59 1.83 24.75 -22.58
N LYS A 60 1.13 24.99 -23.70
CA LYS A 60 -0.34 24.86 -23.79
C LYS A 60 -0.82 23.48 -23.36
N GLN A 61 -0.13 22.43 -23.78
CA GLN A 61 -0.51 21.05 -23.50
C GLN A 61 -0.28 20.68 -22.03
N ASP A 62 0.76 21.24 -21.39
CA ASP A 62 0.98 21.16 -19.94
C ASP A 62 -0.17 21.83 -19.17
N TYR A 63 -0.75 22.94 -19.66
CA TYR A 63 -1.90 23.60 -19.00
C TYR A 63 -3.24 22.88 -19.25
N GLU A 64 -3.43 22.27 -20.41
CA GLU A 64 -4.73 21.67 -20.80
C GLU A 64 -5.15 20.49 -19.92
N ALA A 65 -4.22 19.57 -19.60
CA ALA A 65 -4.57 18.39 -18.82
C ALA A 65 -5.00 18.72 -17.37
N PRO A 66 -4.27 19.55 -16.61
CA PRO A 66 -4.68 20.00 -15.27
C PRO A 66 -5.95 20.85 -15.29
N CYS A 67 -6.09 21.79 -16.24
CA CYS A 67 -7.32 22.59 -16.38
C CYS A 67 -8.55 21.72 -16.61
N LYS A 68 -8.41 20.66 -17.41
CA LYS A 68 -9.50 19.71 -17.70
C LYS A 68 -9.85 18.82 -16.52
N ILE A 69 -8.87 18.44 -15.69
CA ILE A 69 -9.07 17.61 -14.49
C ILE A 69 -9.67 18.44 -13.34
N ARG A 70 -9.24 19.69 -13.17
CA ARG A 70 -9.66 20.58 -12.07
C ARG A 70 -10.93 21.38 -12.38
N GLY A 71 -11.22 21.61 -13.66
CA GLY A 71 -12.35 22.44 -14.10
C GLY A 71 -12.16 23.94 -13.83
N THR A 72 -10.93 24.38 -13.56
CA THR A 72 -10.57 25.77 -13.26
C THR A 72 -9.39 26.22 -14.12
N SER A 73 -9.34 27.51 -14.47
CA SER A 73 -8.26 28.13 -15.23
C SER A 73 -7.08 28.60 -14.37
N ASP A 74 -7.24 28.67 -13.04
CA ASP A 74 -6.16 29.03 -12.11
C ASP A 74 -5.39 27.78 -11.67
N VAL A 75 -4.49 27.31 -12.54
CA VAL A 75 -3.64 26.12 -12.30
C VAL A 75 -2.16 26.48 -12.31
N HIS A 76 -1.82 27.76 -12.47
CA HIS A 76 -0.43 28.21 -12.64
C HIS A 76 0.46 27.86 -11.45
N ALA A 77 -0.06 27.98 -10.21
CA ALA A 77 0.68 27.62 -9.00
C ALA A 77 0.95 26.11 -8.92
N GLU A 78 -0.04 25.27 -9.23
CA GLU A 78 0.09 23.80 -9.26
C GLU A 78 1.01 23.35 -10.41
N LEU A 79 0.93 24.00 -11.57
CA LEU A 79 1.78 23.67 -12.71
C LEU A 79 3.25 24.03 -12.45
N TYR A 80 3.49 25.18 -11.83
CA TYR A 80 4.84 25.61 -11.45
C TYR A 80 5.47 24.64 -10.44
N ALA A 81 4.68 24.23 -9.44
CA ALA A 81 5.00 23.21 -8.45
C ALA A 81 5.38 21.86 -9.13
N ILE A 82 4.54 21.36 -10.04
CA ILE A 82 4.80 20.15 -10.83
C ILE A 82 6.08 20.29 -11.69
N LYS A 83 6.29 21.43 -12.35
CA LYS A 83 7.50 21.67 -13.16
C LYS A 83 8.77 21.66 -12.30
N GLN A 84 8.75 22.27 -11.12
CA GLN A 84 9.86 22.19 -10.15
C GLN A 84 10.10 20.75 -9.70
N ALA A 85 9.04 20.00 -9.35
CA ALA A 85 9.16 18.61 -8.94
C ALA A 85 9.74 17.72 -10.05
N CYS A 86 9.34 17.94 -11.31
CA CYS A 86 9.88 17.22 -12.48
C CYS A 86 11.36 17.54 -12.71
N GLN A 87 11.77 18.81 -12.63
CA GLN A 87 13.18 19.20 -12.78
C GLN A 87 14.05 18.61 -11.67
N ALA A 88 13.58 18.67 -10.42
CA ALA A 88 14.23 18.02 -9.29
C ALA A 88 14.35 16.50 -9.49
N SER A 89 13.31 15.87 -10.05
CA SER A 89 13.31 14.43 -10.31
C SER A 89 14.24 14.01 -11.45
N GLN A 90 14.33 14.79 -12.52
CA GLN A 90 15.22 14.50 -13.66
C GLN A 90 16.71 14.69 -13.30
N ALA A 91 17.01 15.56 -12.33
CA ALA A 91 18.37 15.75 -11.82
C ALA A 91 18.91 14.53 -11.04
N VAL A 92 18.03 13.63 -10.58
CA VAL A 92 18.40 12.45 -9.78
C VAL A 92 18.67 11.24 -10.68
N GLN A 93 19.94 10.98 -10.99
CA GLN A 93 20.33 9.84 -11.84
C GLN A 93 20.16 8.46 -11.19
N SER A 94 19.96 8.36 -9.87
CA SER A 94 19.76 7.07 -9.18
C SER A 94 18.72 7.19 -8.06
N PRO A 95 17.44 6.84 -8.34
CA PRO A 95 16.35 6.84 -7.37
C PRO A 95 16.64 6.02 -6.10
N TRP A 96 17.31 4.87 -6.25
CA TRP A 96 17.69 3.98 -5.15
C TRP A 96 18.72 4.61 -4.21
N ARG A 97 19.73 5.29 -4.76
CA ARG A 97 20.75 5.98 -3.96
C ARG A 97 20.18 7.23 -3.28
N ALA A 98 19.28 7.94 -3.95
CA ALA A 98 18.56 9.08 -3.38
C ALA A 98 17.65 8.67 -2.22
N MET A 99 16.90 7.58 -2.38
CA MET A 99 16.08 7.00 -1.31
C MET A 99 16.93 6.68 -0.08
N TRP A 100 18.10 6.06 -0.26
CA TRP A 100 18.90 5.62 0.87
C TRP A 100 19.64 6.76 1.60
N LYS A 101 19.86 7.90 0.93
CA LYS A 101 20.58 9.06 1.49
C LYS A 101 19.64 10.14 2.02
N LYS A 102 18.56 10.46 1.28
CA LYS A 102 17.66 11.58 1.57
C LYS A 102 16.36 11.13 2.26
N SER A 103 15.86 9.93 1.94
CA SER A 103 14.52 9.47 2.37
C SER A 103 14.53 8.39 3.47
N LYS A 104 15.54 8.39 4.36
CA LYS A 104 15.68 7.37 5.42
C LYS A 104 14.48 7.31 6.38
N PRO A 105 13.94 8.44 6.90
CA PRO A 105 12.75 8.43 7.75
C PRO A 105 11.52 7.86 7.04
N GLN A 106 11.32 8.26 5.78
CA GLN A 106 10.20 7.83 4.94
C GLN A 106 10.26 6.31 4.70
N LEU A 107 11.45 5.78 4.43
CA LEU A 107 11.68 4.35 4.27
C LEU A 107 11.40 3.60 5.58
N GLY A 108 11.89 4.11 6.71
CA GLY A 108 11.65 3.51 8.03
C GLY A 108 10.16 3.42 8.36
N VAL A 109 9.41 4.49 8.14
CA VAL A 109 7.95 4.51 8.34
C VAL A 109 7.23 3.58 7.37
N THR A 110 7.64 3.54 6.11
CA THR A 110 7.06 2.63 5.10
C THR A 110 7.24 1.17 5.49
N VAL A 111 8.46 0.78 5.86
CA VAL A 111 8.76 -0.59 6.31
C VAL A 111 7.95 -0.91 7.56
N ALA A 112 7.96 -0.03 8.56
CA ALA A 112 7.21 -0.24 9.80
C ALA A 112 5.70 -0.40 9.54
N LEU A 113 5.11 0.45 8.72
CA LEU A 113 3.68 0.37 8.35
C LEU A 113 3.33 -0.98 7.71
N GLN A 114 4.13 -1.45 6.76
CA GLN A 114 3.85 -2.72 6.05
C GLN A 114 4.08 -3.94 6.94
N VAL A 115 5.05 -3.89 7.84
CA VAL A 115 5.24 -4.91 8.87
C VAL A 115 4.05 -4.94 9.83
N PHE A 116 3.67 -3.78 10.37
CA PHE A 116 2.56 -3.67 11.31
C PHE A 116 1.24 -4.10 10.68
N GLN A 117 0.99 -3.75 9.42
CA GLN A 117 -0.22 -4.16 8.69
C GLN A 117 -0.38 -5.69 8.70
N GLN A 118 0.69 -6.46 8.55
CA GLN A 118 0.62 -7.93 8.58
C GLN A 118 0.56 -8.48 10.00
N LEU A 119 1.25 -7.84 10.95
CA LEU A 119 1.21 -8.19 12.37
C LEU A 119 -0.13 -7.86 13.05
N THR A 120 -1.05 -7.20 12.36
CA THR A 120 -2.44 -7.07 12.82
C THR A 120 -3.15 -8.42 12.98
N GLY A 121 -2.71 -9.46 12.27
CA GLY A 121 -3.38 -10.74 12.23
C GLY A 121 -4.62 -10.77 11.31
N ILE A 122 -4.76 -9.82 10.37
CA ILE A 122 -5.90 -9.81 9.44
C ILE A 122 -5.99 -11.11 8.61
N ASN A 123 -4.86 -11.59 8.08
CA ASN A 123 -4.85 -12.81 7.27
C ASN A 123 -5.27 -14.02 8.10
N ALA A 124 -4.80 -14.09 9.35
CA ALA A 124 -5.16 -15.12 10.31
C ALA A 124 -6.68 -15.18 10.56
N ILE A 125 -7.28 -14.01 10.83
CA ILE A 125 -8.71 -13.89 11.08
C ILE A 125 -9.52 -14.24 9.84
N MET A 126 -9.07 -13.82 8.66
CA MET A 126 -9.73 -14.15 7.39
C MET A 126 -9.73 -15.65 7.11
N PHE A 127 -8.66 -16.38 7.43
CA PHE A 127 -8.61 -17.84 7.28
C PHE A 127 -9.47 -18.58 8.30
N TYR A 128 -9.60 -18.03 9.51
CA TYR A 128 -10.37 -18.67 10.58
C TYR A 128 -11.88 -18.35 10.51
N ALA A 129 -12.26 -17.26 9.85
CA ALA A 129 -13.67 -16.86 9.72
C ALA A 129 -14.57 -17.98 9.17
N PRO A 130 -14.24 -18.67 8.04
CA PRO A 130 -15.08 -19.78 7.56
C PRO A 130 -15.27 -20.91 8.58
N VAL A 131 -14.21 -21.25 9.33
CA VAL A 131 -14.24 -22.30 10.36
C VAL A 131 -15.18 -21.92 11.49
N LEU A 132 -15.15 -20.66 11.93
CA LEU A 132 -16.08 -20.14 12.95
C LEU A 132 -17.54 -20.12 12.48
N PHE A 133 -17.80 -19.83 11.21
CA PHE A 133 -19.16 -19.88 10.67
C PHE A 133 -19.69 -21.33 10.58
N GLN A 134 -18.83 -22.32 10.35
CA GLN A 134 -19.22 -23.72 10.36
C GLN A 134 -19.68 -24.19 11.74
N THR A 135 -19.02 -23.73 12.82
CA THR A 135 -19.37 -24.13 14.20
C THR A 135 -20.71 -23.55 14.67
N VAL A 136 -21.14 -22.41 14.11
CA VAL A 136 -22.45 -21.78 14.42
C VAL A 136 -23.63 -22.45 13.70
N GLY A 137 -23.38 -23.40 12.79
CA GLY A 137 -24.41 -24.22 12.16
C GLY A 137 -24.60 -23.98 10.66
N PHE A 138 -23.82 -23.09 10.04
CA PHE A 138 -23.80 -22.91 8.58
C PHE A 138 -22.98 -24.03 7.90
N LYS A 139 -23.36 -25.31 8.06
CA LYS A 139 -22.51 -26.45 7.68
C LYS A 139 -22.02 -26.41 6.23
N SER A 140 -22.92 -26.35 5.25
CA SER A 140 -22.55 -26.49 3.83
C SER A 140 -22.14 -25.16 3.16
N ASP A 141 -22.66 -24.04 3.65
CA ASP A 141 -22.50 -22.72 3.01
C ASP A 141 -21.74 -21.69 3.87
N ALA A 142 -21.18 -22.08 5.03
CA ALA A 142 -20.43 -21.17 5.92
C ALA A 142 -19.34 -20.39 5.20
N ALA A 143 -18.57 -21.04 4.34
CA ALA A 143 -17.50 -20.39 3.60
C ALA A 143 -18.06 -19.30 2.67
N LEU A 144 -19.19 -19.55 2.02
CA LEU A 144 -19.84 -18.59 1.13
C LEU A 144 -20.42 -17.41 1.93
N TYR A 145 -21.18 -17.68 3.00
CA TYR A 145 -21.77 -16.63 3.83
C TYR A 145 -20.70 -15.79 4.53
N SER A 146 -19.66 -16.41 5.09
CA SER A 146 -18.55 -15.68 5.72
C SER A 146 -17.81 -14.80 4.72
N ALA A 147 -17.48 -15.33 3.53
CA ALA A 147 -16.85 -14.53 2.48
C ALA A 147 -17.73 -13.37 2.02
N ALA A 148 -19.03 -13.59 1.84
CA ALA A 148 -19.97 -12.56 1.42
C ALA A 148 -20.12 -11.44 2.46
N ILE A 149 -20.30 -11.81 3.75
CA ILE A 149 -20.44 -10.84 4.84
C ILE A 149 -19.15 -10.04 5.02
N MET A 150 -18.01 -10.72 5.08
CA MET A 150 -16.70 -10.09 5.28
C MET A 150 -16.34 -9.20 4.08
N GLY A 151 -16.63 -9.66 2.85
CA GLY A 151 -16.46 -8.88 1.63
C GLY A 151 -17.34 -7.63 1.62
N GLY A 152 -18.62 -7.75 1.98
CA GLY A 152 -19.54 -6.62 2.08
C GLY A 152 -19.09 -5.58 3.11
N ILE A 153 -18.68 -6.04 4.29
CA ILE A 153 -18.10 -5.18 5.33
C ILE A 153 -16.86 -4.46 4.82
N ASN A 154 -15.97 -5.14 4.09
CA ASN A 154 -14.75 -4.54 3.55
C ASN A 154 -15.06 -3.42 2.55
N VAL A 155 -16.03 -3.64 1.64
CA VAL A 155 -16.46 -2.60 0.69
C VAL A 155 -17.04 -1.39 1.41
N LEU A 156 -17.96 -1.60 2.36
CA LEU A 156 -18.58 -0.51 3.13
C LEU A 156 -17.54 0.27 3.95
N SER A 157 -16.62 -0.44 4.61
CA SER A 157 -15.57 0.17 5.42
C SER A 157 -14.57 0.94 4.57
N THR A 158 -14.30 0.48 3.35
CA THR A 158 -13.48 1.21 2.38
C THR A 158 -14.13 2.54 1.97
N LEU A 159 -15.45 2.55 1.73
CA LEU A 159 -16.19 3.79 1.44
C LEU A 159 -16.13 4.77 2.62
N VAL A 160 -16.27 4.25 3.84
CA VAL A 160 -16.11 5.05 5.07
C VAL A 160 -14.69 5.62 5.16
N SER A 161 -13.65 4.84 4.85
CA SER A 161 -12.27 5.31 4.85
C SER A 161 -12.07 6.48 3.89
N LEU A 162 -12.59 6.35 2.66
CA LEU A 162 -12.51 7.40 1.64
C LEU A 162 -13.16 8.70 2.12
N ALA A 163 -14.32 8.62 2.79
CA ALA A 163 -15.00 9.80 3.30
C ALA A 163 -14.30 10.43 4.52
N LEU A 164 -13.62 9.62 5.35
CA LEU A 164 -13.05 10.06 6.62
C LEU A 164 -11.58 10.46 6.58
N VAL A 165 -10.81 10.01 5.57
CA VAL A 165 -9.36 10.22 5.52
C VAL A 165 -8.94 11.69 5.48
N ASP A 166 -9.68 12.51 4.74
CA ASP A 166 -9.41 13.93 4.58
C ASP A 166 -9.88 14.77 5.77
N PRO A 167 -11.11 14.59 6.31
CA PRO A 167 -11.55 15.39 7.45
C PRO A 167 -10.90 14.97 8.78
N LEU A 168 -10.70 13.68 9.07
CA LEU A 168 -10.13 13.23 10.34
C LEU A 168 -8.60 13.24 10.36
N GLY A 169 -7.97 13.07 9.20
CA GLY A 169 -6.51 12.93 9.09
C GLY A 169 -6.05 11.49 9.31
N ARG A 170 -4.81 11.21 8.89
CA ARG A 170 -4.30 9.84 8.74
C ARG A 170 -3.96 9.21 10.09
N ARG A 171 -3.35 9.98 11.02
CA ARG A 171 -2.94 9.47 12.33
C ARG A 171 -4.13 9.12 13.21
N LYS A 172 -5.17 9.96 13.21
CA LYS A 172 -6.37 9.74 14.02
C LYS A 172 -7.11 8.46 13.60
N LEU A 173 -7.22 8.22 12.29
CA LEU A 173 -7.82 6.98 11.77
C LEU A 173 -7.02 5.74 12.16
N LEU A 174 -5.68 5.80 12.08
CA LEU A 174 -4.82 4.69 12.51
C LEU A 174 -4.99 4.38 14.01
N LEU A 175 -5.06 5.41 14.86
CA LEU A 175 -5.23 5.24 16.30
C LEU A 175 -6.62 4.70 16.66
N GLU A 176 -7.67 5.24 16.05
CA GLU A 176 -9.04 4.77 16.24
C GLU A 176 -9.17 3.29 15.84
N GLY A 177 -8.68 2.94 14.66
CA GLY A 177 -8.69 1.56 14.18
C GLY A 177 -7.86 0.63 15.06
N SER A 178 -6.70 1.07 15.56
CA SER A 178 -5.90 0.31 16.53
C SER A 178 -6.68 0.03 17.82
N VAL A 179 -7.41 1.01 18.35
CA VAL A 179 -8.22 0.81 19.58
C VAL A 179 -9.36 -0.17 19.32
N GLN A 180 -10.10 -0.03 18.23
CA GLN A 180 -11.19 -0.94 17.88
C GLN A 180 -10.69 -2.37 17.70
N MET A 181 -9.59 -2.55 16.95
CA MET A 181 -8.97 -3.85 16.74
C MET A 181 -8.46 -4.48 18.04
N LEU A 182 -7.87 -3.68 18.93
CA LEU A 182 -7.35 -4.12 20.22
C LEU A 182 -8.49 -4.67 21.09
N VAL A 183 -9.56 -3.89 21.23
CA VAL A 183 -10.74 -4.28 22.03
C VAL A 183 -11.36 -5.56 21.47
N ALA A 184 -11.52 -5.66 20.15
CA ALA A 184 -12.09 -6.84 19.51
C ALA A 184 -11.22 -8.09 19.73
N GLN A 185 -9.90 -8.01 19.52
CA GLN A 185 -9.00 -9.16 19.69
C GLN A 185 -8.89 -9.62 21.15
N VAL A 186 -8.82 -8.68 22.10
CA VAL A 186 -8.82 -9.01 23.54
C VAL A 186 -10.13 -9.67 23.93
N ALA A 187 -11.27 -9.18 23.44
CA ALA A 187 -12.58 -9.77 23.70
C ALA A 187 -12.70 -11.20 23.13
N ILE A 188 -12.26 -11.41 21.88
CA ILE A 188 -12.24 -12.74 21.24
C ILE A 188 -11.35 -13.70 22.02
N GLY A 189 -10.12 -13.28 22.35
CA GLY A 189 -9.18 -14.09 23.12
C GLY A 189 -9.70 -14.45 24.51
N ALA A 190 -10.39 -13.52 25.18
CA ALA A 190 -11.00 -13.75 26.49
C ALA A 190 -12.18 -14.72 26.44
N LEU A 191 -13.05 -14.62 25.42
CA LEU A 191 -14.17 -15.53 25.22
C LEU A 191 -13.69 -16.95 24.93
N LEU A 192 -12.77 -17.10 23.96
CA LEU A 192 -12.17 -18.40 23.62
C LEU A 192 -11.42 -19.01 24.79
N GLY A 193 -10.68 -18.20 25.56
CA GLY A 193 -9.96 -18.66 26.75
C GLY A 193 -10.89 -19.18 27.86
N LYS A 194 -12.08 -18.58 28.03
CA LYS A 194 -13.08 -19.07 28.99
C LYS A 194 -13.71 -20.38 28.55
N SER A 195 -14.07 -20.51 27.27
CA SER A 195 -14.67 -21.74 26.74
C SER A 195 -13.72 -22.93 26.76
N LEU A 196 -12.45 -22.73 26.37
CA LEU A 196 -11.47 -23.82 26.33
C LEU A 196 -11.02 -24.28 27.72
N LYS A 197 -10.93 -23.37 28.70
CA LYS A 197 -10.61 -23.74 30.11
C LYS A 197 -11.71 -24.56 30.77
N ALA A 198 -12.96 -24.45 30.29
CA ALA A 198 -14.06 -25.26 30.78
C ALA A 198 -14.06 -26.69 30.20
N GLY A 199 -13.12 -27.03 29.30
CA GLY A 199 -13.06 -28.34 28.64
C GLY A 199 -14.26 -28.62 27.72
N GLN A 200 -15.04 -27.60 27.38
CA GLN A 200 -16.22 -27.69 26.53
C GLN A 200 -15.91 -27.06 25.17
N GLU A 201 -16.32 -27.74 24.10
CA GLU A 201 -16.45 -27.13 22.77
C GLU A 201 -17.22 -25.80 22.92
N PRO A 202 -16.82 -24.72 22.21
CA PRO A 202 -17.52 -23.44 22.30
C PRO A 202 -19.01 -23.67 22.00
N SER A 203 -19.87 -23.36 22.97
CA SER A 203 -21.31 -23.41 22.78
C SER A 203 -21.71 -22.51 21.60
N GLY A 204 -22.77 -22.86 20.88
CA GLY A 204 -23.22 -22.12 19.69
C GLY A 204 -23.36 -20.61 19.96
N GLU A 205 -23.75 -20.22 21.17
CA GLU A 205 -23.84 -18.82 21.61
C GLU A 205 -22.47 -18.11 21.66
N VAL A 206 -21.42 -18.76 22.16
CA VAL A 206 -20.07 -18.18 22.20
C VAL A 206 -19.53 -17.98 20.79
N ALA A 207 -19.79 -18.95 19.90
CA ALA A 207 -19.36 -18.85 18.51
C ALA A 207 -20.04 -17.68 17.78
N ILE A 208 -21.32 -17.39 18.06
CA ILE A 208 -22.01 -16.18 17.56
C ILE A 208 -21.30 -14.91 18.04
N TRP A 209 -20.97 -14.81 19.32
CA TRP A 209 -20.25 -13.63 19.85
C TRP A 209 -18.88 -13.44 19.22
N ILE A 210 -18.15 -14.52 18.95
CA ILE A 210 -16.84 -14.46 18.26
C ILE A 210 -17.01 -13.94 16.83
N ILE A 211 -18.05 -14.38 16.11
CA ILE A 211 -18.36 -13.87 14.77
C ILE A 211 -18.67 -12.37 14.83
N VAL A 212 -19.52 -11.93 15.76
CA VAL A 212 -19.87 -10.51 15.93
C VAL A 212 -18.62 -9.67 16.19
N LEU A 213 -17.74 -10.12 17.09
CA LEU A 213 -16.49 -9.42 17.39
C LEU A 213 -15.53 -9.42 16.18
N THR A 214 -15.54 -10.48 15.37
CA THR A 214 -14.77 -10.52 14.11
C THR A 214 -15.31 -9.50 13.11
N CYS A 215 -16.64 -9.38 13.01
CA CYS A 215 -17.31 -8.35 12.21
C CYS A 215 -17.06 -6.92 12.73
N VAL A 216 -16.65 -6.75 14.00
CA VAL A 216 -16.18 -5.45 14.54
C VAL A 216 -14.69 -5.24 14.27
N PHE A 217 -13.87 -6.30 14.33
CA PHE A 217 -12.44 -6.22 14.03
C PHE A 217 -12.15 -5.79 12.59
N VAL A 218 -12.86 -6.38 11.63
CA VAL A 218 -12.59 -6.21 10.19
C VAL A 218 -12.80 -4.78 9.70
N PRO A 219 -13.92 -4.07 10.02
CA PRO A 219 -14.07 -2.65 9.72
C PRO A 219 -12.93 -1.81 10.27
N GLY A 220 -12.54 -2.06 11.52
CA GLY A 220 -11.47 -1.34 12.20
C GLY A 220 -10.17 -1.40 11.41
N PHE A 221 -9.79 -2.58 10.89
CA PHE A 221 -8.64 -2.72 10.01
C PHE A 221 -8.85 -2.05 8.63
N THR A 222 -9.98 -2.34 7.99
CA THR A 222 -10.24 -1.99 6.59
C THR A 222 -10.47 -0.50 6.36
N TRP A 223 -10.92 0.27 7.35
CA TRP A 223 -11.01 1.72 7.20
C TRP A 223 -9.74 2.48 7.64
N SER A 224 -8.82 1.81 8.34
CA SER A 224 -7.60 2.42 8.90
C SER A 224 -6.35 1.82 8.28
N TRP A 225 -5.74 0.83 8.91
CA TRP A 225 -4.46 0.22 8.55
C TRP A 225 -4.43 -0.40 7.15
N GLY A 226 -5.57 -0.87 6.64
CA GLY A 226 -5.69 -1.34 5.26
C GLY A 226 -5.31 -0.26 4.24
N PRO A 227 -6.13 0.78 4.04
CA PRO A 227 -5.87 1.84 3.07
C PRO A 227 -4.70 2.73 3.47
N MET A 228 -4.51 3.02 4.76
CA MET A 228 -3.42 3.90 5.22
C MET A 228 -2.04 3.30 4.99
N GLY A 229 -1.92 1.96 5.02
CA GLY A 229 -0.66 1.27 4.70
C GLY A 229 -0.18 1.52 3.27
N TRP A 230 -1.09 1.83 2.34
CA TRP A 230 -0.74 2.14 0.95
C TRP A 230 -0.72 3.65 0.67
N LEU A 231 -1.64 4.40 1.29
CA LEU A 231 -1.75 5.84 1.12
C LEU A 231 -0.57 6.59 1.74
N ILE A 232 -0.14 6.25 2.95
CA ILE A 232 0.93 7.00 3.62
C ILE A 232 2.25 6.89 2.85
N PRO A 233 2.71 5.70 2.40
CA PRO A 233 3.89 5.58 1.56
C PRO A 233 3.78 6.40 0.27
N SER A 234 2.61 6.54 -0.36
CA SER A 234 2.50 7.30 -1.61
C SER A 234 2.63 8.80 -1.40
N GLU A 235 2.21 9.29 -0.23
CA GLU A 235 2.25 10.71 0.13
C GLU A 235 3.60 11.14 0.75
N ILE A 236 4.38 10.24 1.37
CA ILE A 236 5.60 10.62 2.11
C ILE A 236 6.86 10.67 1.25
N PHE A 237 6.91 9.98 0.12
CA PHE A 237 8.10 10.00 -0.73
C PHE A 237 8.07 11.18 -1.72
N PRO A 238 9.21 11.86 -1.91
CA PRO A 238 9.37 12.84 -2.98
C PRO A 238 9.26 12.14 -4.34
N LEU A 239 8.97 12.92 -5.38
CA LEU A 239 8.61 12.41 -6.71
C LEU A 239 9.67 11.45 -7.26
N GLU A 240 10.96 11.76 -7.08
CA GLU A 240 12.08 10.98 -7.61
C GLU A 240 12.22 9.59 -6.98
N SER A 241 11.89 9.43 -5.70
CA SER A 241 12.14 8.19 -4.94
C SER A 241 10.86 7.42 -4.63
N ARG A 242 9.70 7.98 -4.95
CA ARG A 242 8.39 7.36 -4.73
C ARG A 242 8.25 5.98 -5.37
N PRO A 243 8.60 5.74 -6.65
CA PRO A 243 8.49 4.40 -7.25
C PRO A 243 9.37 3.36 -6.55
N ALA A 244 10.59 3.75 -6.14
CA ALA A 244 11.50 2.88 -5.40
C ALA A 244 10.96 2.57 -3.99
N GLY A 245 10.46 3.60 -3.29
CA GLY A 245 9.84 3.44 -1.97
C GLY A 245 8.61 2.53 -1.98
N GLN A 246 7.75 2.66 -3.01
CA GLN A 246 6.58 1.79 -3.19
C GLN A 246 6.99 0.34 -3.49
N SER A 247 8.04 0.13 -4.28
CA SER A 247 8.56 -1.20 -4.57
C SER A 247 9.06 -1.89 -3.29
N VAL A 248 9.72 -1.16 -2.39
CA VAL A 248 10.10 -1.68 -1.07
C VAL A 248 8.87 -1.96 -0.21
N ALA A 249 7.86 -1.08 -0.22
CA ALA A 249 6.62 -1.29 0.52
C ALA A 249 5.94 -2.60 0.11
N ILE A 250 5.83 -2.87 -1.19
CA ILE A 250 5.26 -4.11 -1.74
C ILE A 250 6.12 -5.31 -1.35
N LEU A 251 7.45 -5.22 -1.50
CA LEU A 251 8.37 -6.30 -1.13
C LEU A 251 8.21 -6.70 0.34
N VAL A 252 8.21 -5.73 1.25
CA VAL A 252 8.05 -5.96 2.69
C VAL A 252 6.67 -6.54 2.99
N ASN A 253 5.62 -5.98 2.37
CA ASN A 253 4.26 -6.46 2.55
C ASN A 253 4.12 -7.94 2.14
N MET A 254 4.63 -8.30 0.95
CA MET A 254 4.59 -9.67 0.43
C MET A 254 5.45 -10.62 1.28
N LEU A 255 6.64 -10.18 1.70
CA LEU A 255 7.52 -10.96 2.57
C LEU A 255 6.84 -11.29 3.90
N PHE A 256 6.26 -10.29 4.59
CA PHE A 256 5.59 -10.52 5.86
C PHE A 256 4.29 -11.29 5.71
N THR A 257 3.56 -11.10 4.60
CA THR A 257 2.40 -11.94 4.27
C THR A 257 2.81 -13.41 4.20
N PHE A 258 3.89 -13.71 3.47
CA PHE A 258 4.44 -15.06 3.36
C PHE A 258 4.88 -15.62 4.72
N LEU A 259 5.66 -14.86 5.49
CA LEU A 259 6.15 -15.29 6.80
C LEU A 259 5.00 -15.60 7.77
N ILE A 260 4.01 -14.72 7.86
CA ILE A 260 2.84 -14.93 8.71
C ILE A 260 2.02 -16.12 8.21
N ALA A 261 1.79 -16.26 6.91
CA ALA A 261 1.04 -17.39 6.37
C ALA A 261 1.70 -18.74 6.69
N GLN A 262 3.04 -18.83 6.61
CA GLN A 262 3.80 -20.04 6.96
C GLN A 262 3.78 -20.31 8.48
N ALA A 263 3.99 -19.28 9.30
CA ALA A 263 4.07 -19.44 10.74
C ALA A 263 2.70 -19.60 11.42
N PHE A 264 1.63 -19.13 10.78
CA PHE A 264 0.30 -19.01 11.40
C PHE A 264 -0.25 -20.34 11.89
N LEU A 265 -0.20 -21.39 11.07
CA LEU A 265 -0.77 -22.69 11.45
C LEU A 265 0.01 -23.30 12.64
N SER A 266 1.34 -23.18 12.64
CA SER A 266 2.16 -23.61 13.77
C SER A 266 1.87 -22.80 15.04
N MET A 267 1.70 -21.47 14.92
CA MET A 267 1.33 -20.61 16.05
C MET A 267 -0.07 -20.94 16.59
N LEU A 268 -1.04 -21.23 15.71
CA LEU A 268 -2.37 -21.66 16.12
C LEU A 268 -2.33 -22.95 16.92
N CYS A 269 -1.62 -23.97 16.45
CA CYS A 269 -1.51 -25.25 17.14
C CYS A 269 -0.78 -25.14 18.49
N ALA A 270 0.20 -24.24 18.61
CA ALA A 270 0.94 -24.05 19.85
C ALA A 270 0.18 -23.20 20.88
N MET A 271 -0.38 -22.06 20.44
CA MET A 271 -0.92 -21.03 21.32
C MET A 271 -2.44 -21.08 21.46
N HIS A 272 -3.16 -21.77 20.58
CA HIS A 272 -4.63 -21.82 20.56
C HIS A 272 -5.25 -20.43 20.69
N PHE A 273 -5.98 -20.14 21.78
CA PHE A 273 -6.59 -18.84 22.03
C PHE A 273 -5.58 -17.71 22.33
N ALA A 274 -4.37 -18.04 22.78
CA ALA A 274 -3.36 -17.04 23.13
C ALA A 274 -2.83 -16.28 21.91
N ILE A 275 -3.08 -16.78 20.70
CA ILE A 275 -2.72 -16.08 19.46
C ILE A 275 -3.42 -14.72 19.31
N TYR A 276 -4.66 -14.60 19.80
CA TYR A 276 -5.39 -13.33 19.76
C TYR A 276 -4.79 -12.30 20.70
N PHE A 277 -4.26 -12.72 21.85
CA PHE A 277 -3.52 -11.83 22.76
C PHE A 277 -2.14 -11.45 22.18
N PHE A 278 -1.50 -12.35 21.44
CA PHE A 278 -0.25 -12.05 20.74
C PHE A 278 -0.47 -10.96 19.67
N PHE A 279 -1.49 -11.10 18.82
CA PHE A 279 -1.82 -10.05 17.85
C PHE A 279 -2.30 -8.77 18.54
N ALA A 280 -3.05 -8.86 19.64
CA ALA A 280 -3.50 -7.69 20.39
C ALA A 280 -2.32 -6.88 20.95
N ALA A 281 -1.26 -7.56 21.44
CA ALA A 281 -0.05 -6.90 21.88
C ALA A 281 0.64 -6.15 20.73
N TRP A 282 0.69 -6.74 19.54
CA TRP A 282 1.21 -6.06 18.34
C TRP A 282 0.34 -4.90 17.88
N VAL A 283 -1.00 -5.02 17.98
CA VAL A 283 -1.95 -3.94 17.69
C VAL A 283 -1.75 -2.75 18.65
N LEU A 284 -1.42 -3.01 19.91
CA LEU A 284 -1.06 -1.96 20.87
C LEU A 284 0.27 -1.29 20.51
N VAL A 285 1.30 -2.09 20.23
CA VAL A 285 2.63 -1.59 19.83
C VAL A 285 2.54 -0.74 18.56
N MET A 286 1.79 -1.20 17.55
CA MET A 286 1.62 -0.44 16.31
C MET A 286 0.83 0.86 16.54
N GLY A 287 -0.17 0.86 17.43
CA GLY A 287 -0.91 2.08 17.79
C GLY A 287 -0.01 3.12 18.46
N ILE A 288 0.84 2.68 19.41
CA ILE A 288 1.85 3.54 20.04
C ILE A 288 2.88 4.02 19.00
N ALA A 289 3.34 3.12 18.13
CA ALA A 289 4.27 3.46 17.07
C ALA A 289 3.66 4.47 16.08
N ALA A 290 2.39 4.33 15.71
CA ALA A 290 1.67 5.30 14.89
C ALA A 290 1.52 6.66 15.61
N PHE A 291 1.39 6.66 16.93
CA PHE A 291 1.37 7.91 17.70
C PHE A 291 2.72 8.64 17.65
N PHE A 292 3.86 7.93 17.75
CA PHE A 292 5.18 8.55 17.85
C PHE A 292 5.93 8.71 16.53
N LEU A 293 5.70 7.84 15.53
CA LEU A 293 6.49 7.80 14.29
C LEU A 293 5.83 8.58 13.15
N LEU A 294 4.51 8.76 13.16
CA LEU A 294 3.78 9.41 12.07
C LEU A 294 3.52 10.89 12.34
N PRO A 295 4.13 11.80 11.57
CA PRO A 295 3.70 13.19 11.56
C PRO A 295 2.34 13.33 10.86
N GLU A 296 1.45 14.15 11.41
CA GLU A 296 0.17 14.48 10.75
C GLU A 296 0.42 15.44 9.57
N LYS A 297 -0.08 15.10 8.38
CA LYS A 297 0.13 15.85 7.12
C LYS A 297 -1.13 16.54 6.59
N LYS A 298 -2.14 16.76 7.44
CA LYS A 298 -3.43 17.29 6.99
C LYS A 298 -3.25 18.67 6.32
N GLY A 299 -3.60 18.75 5.03
CA GLY A 299 -3.68 20.01 4.27
C GLY A 299 -2.38 20.53 3.66
N LEU A 300 -1.29 19.74 3.67
CA LEU A 300 -0.01 20.15 3.07
C LEU A 300 0.15 19.58 1.64
N PRO A 301 0.65 20.38 0.68
CA PRO A 301 1.03 19.89 -0.65
C PRO A 301 2.06 18.77 -0.54
N ILE A 302 2.01 17.81 -1.47
CA ILE A 302 2.94 16.65 -1.54
C ILE A 302 4.41 17.10 -1.66
N GLU A 303 4.63 18.33 -2.10
CA GLU A 303 5.96 18.90 -2.32
C GLU A 303 6.62 19.41 -1.03
N ASP A 304 5.84 19.68 0.02
CA ASP A 304 6.34 20.26 1.29
C ASP A 304 6.67 19.20 2.35
N VAL A 305 6.72 17.92 1.96
CA VAL A 305 6.85 16.78 2.87
C VAL A 305 8.14 16.86 3.70
N ASP A 306 9.25 17.36 3.14
CA ASP A 306 10.52 17.47 3.86
C ASP A 306 10.45 18.41 5.08
N SER A 307 9.64 19.47 5.03
CA SER A 307 9.46 20.40 6.15
C SER A 307 8.84 19.72 7.38
N VAL A 308 7.91 18.79 7.14
CA VAL A 308 7.21 18.04 8.18
C VAL A 308 8.16 17.07 8.91
N TRP A 309 9.02 16.38 8.17
CA TRP A 309 9.99 15.46 8.76
C TRP A 309 11.09 16.18 9.53
N ARG A 310 11.53 17.36 9.07
CA ARG A 310 12.54 18.18 9.75
C ARG A 310 12.05 18.74 11.09
N ASN A 311 10.75 19.03 11.19
CA ASN A 311 10.13 19.50 12.44
C ASN A 311 9.75 18.36 13.41
N HIS A 312 9.87 17.11 12.99
CA HIS A 312 9.47 15.96 13.80
C HIS A 312 10.57 15.55 14.81
N ARG A 313 10.21 15.43 16.10
CA ARG A 313 11.15 15.17 17.22
C ARG A 313 12.02 13.94 17.03
N VAL A 314 11.46 12.85 16.47
CA VAL A 314 12.17 11.57 16.29
C VAL A 314 13.04 11.57 15.02
N TRP A 315 12.58 12.22 13.96
CA TRP A 315 13.17 12.06 12.62
C TRP A 315 14.18 13.15 12.26
N ARG A 316 14.16 14.29 12.97
CA ARG A 316 15.12 15.39 12.78
C ARG A 316 16.58 14.95 12.86
N ALA A 317 16.90 14.00 13.75
CA ALA A 317 18.28 13.51 13.93
C ALA A 317 18.78 12.62 12.78
N LEU A 318 17.87 12.07 11.97
CA LEU A 318 18.20 11.12 10.89
C LEU A 318 18.24 11.77 9.51
N LEU A 319 17.88 13.06 9.41
CA LEU A 319 17.88 13.82 8.16
C LEU A 319 19.22 14.52 7.93
N PRO A 320 19.75 14.51 6.69
CA PRO A 320 20.91 15.33 6.34
C PRO A 320 20.58 16.83 6.45
N PRO A 321 21.59 17.70 6.71
CA PRO A 321 21.39 19.14 6.75
C PRO A 321 20.76 19.64 5.44
N PRO A 322 19.89 20.67 5.49
CA PRO A 322 19.27 21.22 4.29
C PRO A 322 20.32 21.72 3.31
N THR A 323 20.11 21.47 2.02
CA THR A 323 20.91 22.11 0.96
C THR A 323 20.62 23.61 0.94
N GLU A 324 21.56 24.42 0.44
CA GLU A 324 21.42 25.89 0.41
C GLU A 324 20.13 26.35 -0.30
N ALA A 325 19.71 25.63 -1.34
CA ALA A 325 18.44 25.87 -2.03
C ALA A 325 17.20 25.62 -1.14
N GLU A 326 17.21 24.54 -0.36
CA GLU A 326 16.13 24.22 0.60
C GLU A 326 16.08 25.22 1.76
N ALA A 327 17.26 25.65 2.24
CA ALA A 327 17.37 26.68 3.28
C ALA A 327 16.88 28.05 2.79
N HIS A 328 17.15 28.41 1.53
CA HIS A 328 16.70 29.67 0.97
C HIS A 328 15.18 29.71 0.74
N GLN A 329 14.59 28.60 0.28
CA GLN A 329 13.12 28.46 0.20
C GLN A 329 12.46 28.49 1.57
N GLN A 330 13.05 27.86 2.60
CA GLN A 330 12.53 27.93 3.97
C GLN A 330 12.58 29.35 4.53
N ASN A 331 13.67 30.08 4.31
CA ASN A 331 13.82 31.45 4.78
C ASN A 331 12.85 32.42 4.09
N MET A 332 12.65 32.30 2.77
CA MET A 332 11.67 33.15 2.05
C MET A 332 10.23 32.91 2.51
N ARG A 333 9.89 31.70 2.97
CA ARG A 333 8.55 31.38 3.47
C ARG A 333 8.33 31.79 4.93
N GLN A 334 9.39 31.91 5.74
CA GLN A 334 9.28 32.45 7.10
C GLN A 334 9.18 33.97 7.14
N SER A 335 9.53 34.65 6.05
CA SER A 335 9.40 36.10 5.90
C SER A 335 8.07 36.57 5.31
N LEU A 336 7.16 35.65 4.97
CA LEU A 336 5.79 35.91 4.50
C LEU A 336 4.77 35.60 5.60
#